data_AF-A0A1B7MK93-F1
#
_entry.id   AF-A0A1B7MK93-F1
#
_cell.length_a   1.000
_cell.length_b   1.000
_cell.length_c   1.000
_cell.angle_alpha   90.00
_cell.angle_beta   90.00
_cell.angle_gamma   90.00
#
_symmetry.space_group_name_H-M   'P 1'
#
loop_
_entity.id
_entity.type
_entity.pdbx_description
1 polymer ?
#
loop_
_entity_poly.entity_id
_entity_poly.type
_entity_poly.pdbx_seq_one_letter_code
_entity_poly.pdbx_strand_id
1 'polypeptide(L)'
;FPQPTEDELARLASRAGRRFIVASTMMKFIDDGYSDPHDRLQLMLELTSKLLPGTEVYKLYDRIISTCSDPERAYLHLSIVAALANPLPISQISELLGPGQGRDVETVLVQLRSVMDIPYDRSLPISIYHSSIRDYVLDPSKCSLFKGQCITSPHSLLAHSSLRLMIQ
;
A
#
# COMPACT_ATOMS: atom_id res chain seq x y z
N PHE A 1 12.56 15.60 1.51
CA PHE A 1 13.23 14.88 0.41
C PHE A 1 14.77 14.92 0.52
N PRO A 2 15.47 13.78 0.59
CA PRO A 2 16.94 13.72 0.58
C PRO A 2 17.47 14.12 -0.81
N GLN A 3 18.71 14.58 -0.93
CA GLN A 3 19.33 14.82 -2.25
C GLN A 3 20.06 13.54 -2.68
N PRO A 4 19.52 12.73 -3.62
CA PRO A 4 20.21 11.54 -4.11
C PRO A 4 21.39 11.95 -4.97
N THR A 5 22.45 11.14 -4.97
CA THR A 5 23.53 11.28 -5.94
C THR A 5 23.04 10.99 -7.36
N GLU A 6 23.79 11.44 -8.37
CA GLU A 6 23.48 11.15 -9.79
C GLU A 6 23.40 9.64 -10.08
N ASP A 7 24.25 8.82 -9.44
CA ASP A 7 24.20 7.35 -9.60
C ASP A 7 22.91 6.76 -9.01
N GLU A 8 22.54 7.17 -7.80
CA GLU A 8 21.30 6.71 -7.16
C GLU A 8 20.07 7.12 -7.97
N LEU A 9 20.04 8.36 -8.47
CA LEU A 9 18.98 8.84 -9.33
C LEU A 9 18.91 8.06 -10.65
N ALA A 10 20.06 7.78 -11.28
CA ALA A 10 20.13 6.98 -12.51
C ALA A 10 19.63 5.54 -12.27
N ARG A 11 19.96 4.93 -11.13
CA ARG A 11 19.47 3.61 -10.74
C ARG A 11 17.95 3.61 -10.58
N LEU A 12 17.39 4.56 -9.83
CA LEU A 12 15.94 4.71 -9.66
C LEU A 12 15.24 4.94 -11.00
N ALA A 13 15.77 5.84 -11.83
CA ALA A 13 15.23 6.14 -13.16
C ALA A 13 15.22 4.90 -14.08
N SER A 14 16.30 4.11 -14.04
CA SER A 14 16.40 2.84 -14.77
C SER A 14 15.31 1.85 -14.34
N ARG A 15 15.06 1.70 -13.02
CA ARG A 15 13.99 0.82 -12.51
C ARG A 15 12.60 1.31 -12.88
N ALA A 16 12.38 2.62 -12.80
CA ALA A 16 11.12 3.24 -13.20
C ALA A 16 10.82 3.02 -14.69
N GLY A 17 11.85 2.96 -15.55
CA GLY A 17 11.72 2.65 -16.98
C GLY A 17 10.65 3.48 -17.69
N ARG A 18 10.66 4.80 -17.43
CA ARG A 18 9.71 5.80 -17.96
C ARG A 18 8.26 5.67 -17.48
N ARG A 19 7.98 4.83 -16.47
CA ARG A 19 6.66 4.75 -15.84
C ARG A 19 6.57 5.76 -14.71
N PHE A 20 5.86 6.86 -14.95
CA PHE A 20 5.64 7.91 -13.94
C PHE A 20 5.12 7.35 -12.62
N ILE A 21 4.19 6.40 -12.66
CA ILE A 21 3.63 5.78 -11.46
C ILE A 21 4.67 5.07 -10.60
N VAL A 22 5.64 4.38 -11.22
CA VAL A 22 6.69 3.67 -10.50
C VAL A 22 7.61 4.69 -9.84
N ALA A 23 8.03 5.73 -10.58
CA ALA A 23 8.83 6.82 -10.03
C ALA A 23 8.11 7.55 -8.87
N SER A 24 6.85 7.94 -9.05
CA SER A 24 6.04 8.60 -8.04
C SER A 24 5.89 7.75 -6.77
N THR A 25 5.63 6.44 -6.93
CA THR A 25 5.54 5.52 -5.80
C THR A 25 6.88 5.38 -5.06
N MET A 26 8.00 5.29 -5.79
CA MET A 26 9.35 5.29 -5.18
C MET A 26 9.60 6.56 -4.37
N MET A 27 9.27 7.74 -4.92
CA MET A 27 9.46 9.00 -4.21
C MET A 27 8.59 9.11 -2.96
N LYS A 28 7.33 8.67 -3.03
CA LYS A 28 6.42 8.63 -1.87
C LYS A 28 6.84 7.59 -0.81
N PHE A 29 7.56 6.55 -1.22
CA PHE A 29 8.16 5.63 -0.27
C PHE A 29 9.37 6.28 0.41
N ILE A 30 10.24 6.95 -0.35
CA ILE A 30 11.44 7.61 0.18
C ILE A 30 11.07 8.73 1.16
N ASP A 31 10.07 9.54 0.82
CA ASP A 31 9.59 10.66 1.62
C ASP A 31 8.21 10.35 2.19
N ASP A 32 8.15 9.39 3.12
CA ASP A 32 6.90 8.98 3.76
C ASP A 32 6.45 9.95 4.88
N GLY A 33 7.33 10.85 5.32
CA GLY A 33 7.11 11.84 6.37
C GLY A 33 7.30 11.35 7.80
N TYR A 34 7.71 10.08 8.00
CA TYR A 34 7.83 9.44 9.32
C TYR A 34 9.17 8.75 9.54
N SER A 35 9.75 8.20 8.48
CA SER A 35 11.03 7.49 8.49
C SER A 35 12.17 8.43 8.08
N ASP A 36 13.42 8.07 8.43
CA ASP A 36 14.57 8.80 7.88
C ASP A 36 14.62 8.62 6.34
N PRO A 37 14.61 9.72 5.56
CA PRO A 37 14.54 9.59 4.11
C PRO A 37 15.81 9.00 3.47
N HIS A 38 16.97 9.07 4.12
CA HIS A 38 18.19 8.44 3.61
C HIS A 38 18.11 6.92 3.78
N ASP A 39 17.65 6.44 4.94
CA ASP A 39 17.41 5.01 5.17
C ASP A 39 16.39 4.46 4.18
N ARG A 40 15.32 5.21 3.93
CA ARG A 40 14.27 4.84 2.95
C ARG A 40 14.79 4.84 1.52
N LEU A 41 15.68 5.77 1.16
CA LEU A 41 16.36 5.78 -0.14
C LEU A 41 17.22 4.53 -0.33
N GLN A 42 18.05 4.18 0.65
CA GLN A 42 18.87 2.96 0.58
C GLN A 42 18.01 1.71 0.48
N LEU A 43 16.97 1.60 1.31
CA LEU A 43 16.01 0.50 1.23
C LEU A 43 15.33 0.41 -0.15
N MET A 44 14.92 1.54 -0.72
CA MET A 44 14.31 1.56 -2.06
C MET A 44 15.29 1.12 -3.16
N LEU A 45 16.57 1.49 -3.05
CA LEU A 45 17.62 1.04 -3.96
C LEU A 45 17.88 -0.47 -3.84
N GLU A 46 17.80 -1.02 -2.63
CA GLU A 46 17.97 -2.45 -2.33
C GLU A 46 16.78 -3.29 -2.83
N LEU A 47 15.56 -2.95 -2.44
CA LEU A 47 14.31 -3.55 -2.96
C LEU A 47 14.25 -3.46 -4.49
N THR A 48 14.78 -2.33 -4.95
CA THR A 48 15.09 -1.93 -6.31
C THR A 48 15.86 -2.92 -7.14
N SER A 49 16.89 -3.48 -6.50
CA SER A 49 18.14 -3.91 -7.13
C SER A 49 18.03 -5.06 -8.12
N LYS A 50 16.97 -5.87 -8.00
CA LYS A 50 16.69 -7.03 -8.87
C LYS A 50 15.56 -6.79 -9.86
N LEU A 51 14.93 -5.61 -9.84
CA LEU A 51 13.87 -5.25 -10.78
C LEU A 51 14.46 -4.97 -12.17
N LEU A 52 13.88 -5.56 -13.21
CA LEU A 52 14.30 -5.26 -14.58
C LEU A 52 13.94 -3.81 -14.94
N PRO A 53 14.65 -3.16 -15.89
CA PRO A 53 14.23 -1.86 -16.41
C PRO A 53 12.79 -1.92 -16.93
N GLY A 54 11.95 -0.95 -16.54
CA GLY A 54 10.54 -0.90 -16.97
C GLY A 54 9.63 -1.91 -16.28
N THR A 55 10.03 -2.40 -15.10
CA THR A 55 9.29 -3.35 -14.27
C THR A 55 7.80 -3.02 -14.14
N GLU A 56 6.99 -4.07 -14.12
CA GLU A 56 5.56 -3.98 -13.82
C GLU A 56 5.35 -3.36 -12.44
N VAL A 57 4.46 -2.38 -12.36
CA VAL A 57 4.17 -1.66 -11.12
C VAL A 57 3.78 -2.61 -9.96
N TYR A 58 3.16 -3.75 -10.27
CA TYR A 58 2.78 -4.77 -9.30
C TYR A 58 3.97 -5.39 -8.56
N LYS A 59 5.11 -5.56 -9.22
CA LYS A 59 6.33 -6.04 -8.56
C LYS A 59 6.88 -5.02 -7.58
N LEU A 60 6.69 -3.71 -7.84
CA LEU A 60 7.04 -2.68 -6.85
C LEU A 60 6.09 -2.77 -5.65
N TYR A 61 4.79 -2.98 -5.86
CA TYR A 61 3.83 -3.16 -4.77
C TYR A 61 4.13 -4.39 -3.92
N ASP A 62 4.50 -5.53 -4.52
CA ASP A 62 4.96 -6.70 -3.80
C ASP A 62 6.15 -6.35 -2.88
N ARG A 63 7.13 -5.59 -3.38
CA ARG A 63 8.28 -5.15 -2.58
C ARG A 63 7.87 -4.25 -1.43
N ILE A 64 7.02 -3.26 -1.67
CA ILE A 64 6.55 -2.33 -0.64
C ILE A 64 5.79 -3.08 0.46
N ILE A 65 4.84 -3.94 0.09
CA ILE A 65 4.05 -4.70 1.07
C ILE A 65 4.94 -5.65 1.86
N SER A 66 5.97 -6.24 1.25
CA SER A 66 6.93 -7.10 1.96
C SER A 66 7.77 -6.38 3.02
N THR A 67 7.80 -5.03 3.01
CA THR A 67 8.46 -4.25 4.08
C THR A 67 7.58 -4.03 5.31
N CYS A 68 6.27 -4.29 5.21
CA CYS A 68 5.37 -4.12 6.34
C CYS A 68 5.65 -5.18 7.41
N SER A 69 5.43 -4.83 8.67
CA SER A 69 5.60 -5.75 9.82
C SER A 69 4.75 -7.01 9.70
N ASP A 70 3.58 -6.91 9.08
CA ASP A 70 2.68 -8.01 8.74
C ASP A 70 2.18 -7.82 7.30
N PRO A 71 2.85 -8.42 6.30
CA PRO A 71 2.50 -8.25 4.89
C PRO A 71 1.10 -8.77 4.52
N GLU A 72 0.66 -9.87 5.12
CA GLU A 72 -0.68 -10.45 4.86
C GLU A 72 -1.77 -9.48 5.36
N ARG A 73 -1.58 -8.94 6.56
CA ARG A 73 -2.51 -7.97 7.14
C ARG A 73 -2.48 -6.62 6.43
N ALA A 74 -1.30 -6.16 6.02
CA ALA A 74 -1.14 -4.97 5.18
C ALA A 74 -1.90 -5.13 3.85
N TYR A 75 -1.75 -6.28 3.18
CA TYR A 75 -2.48 -6.58 1.95
C TYR A 75 -3.99 -6.64 2.18
N LEU A 76 -4.45 -7.30 3.26
CA LEU A 76 -5.86 -7.37 3.60
C LEU A 76 -6.45 -5.96 3.80
N HIS A 77 -5.85 -5.13 4.64
CA HIS A 77 -6.36 -3.78 4.89
C HIS A 77 -6.33 -2.93 3.62
N LEU A 78 -5.25 -2.99 2.84
CA LEU A 78 -5.19 -2.30 1.53
C LEU A 78 -6.32 -2.75 0.59
N SER A 79 -6.61 -4.06 0.54
CA SER A 79 -7.69 -4.61 -0.29
C SER A 79 -9.07 -4.13 0.16
N ILE A 80 -9.27 -3.95 1.47
CA ILE A 80 -10.50 -3.39 2.03
C ILE A 80 -10.65 -1.94 1.58
N VAL A 81 -9.60 -1.12 1.75
CA VAL A 81 -9.60 0.29 1.30
C VAL A 81 -9.89 0.40 -0.20
N ALA A 82 -9.32 -0.50 -1.00
CA ALA A 82 -9.52 -0.54 -2.44
C ALA A 82 -10.92 -0.98 -2.88
N ALA A 83 -11.58 -1.82 -2.09
CA ALA A 83 -12.93 -2.32 -2.35
C ALA A 83 -14.04 -1.34 -1.93
N LEU A 84 -13.73 -0.33 -1.11
CA LEU A 84 -14.70 0.69 -0.72
C LEU A 84 -15.15 1.51 -1.93
N ALA A 85 -16.47 1.64 -2.08
CA ALA A 85 -17.09 2.49 -3.10
C ALA A 85 -16.80 3.97 -2.84
N ASN A 86 -16.97 4.39 -1.58
CA ASN A 86 -16.62 5.73 -1.11
C ASN A 86 -15.45 5.62 -0.12
N PRO A 87 -14.39 6.44 -0.27
CA PRO A 87 -13.33 6.58 0.71
C PRO A 87 -13.88 6.85 2.13
N LEU A 88 -13.30 6.18 3.14
CA LEU A 88 -13.70 6.34 4.54
C LEU A 88 -12.51 6.81 5.40
N PRO A 89 -12.75 7.53 6.50
CA PRO A 89 -11.72 7.82 7.51
C PRO A 89 -11.24 6.55 8.21
N ILE A 90 -10.02 6.58 8.75
CA ILE A 90 -9.41 5.44 9.46
C ILE A 90 -10.32 4.91 10.59
N SER A 91 -10.98 5.81 11.33
CA SER A 91 -11.89 5.44 12.42
C SER A 91 -13.05 4.60 11.93
N GLN A 92 -13.68 4.98 10.81
CA GLN A 92 -14.80 4.24 10.21
C GLN A 92 -14.35 2.89 9.62
N ILE A 93 -13.13 2.82 9.08
CA ILE A 93 -12.56 1.55 8.60
C ILE A 93 -12.30 0.60 9.77
N SER A 94 -11.74 1.12 10.87
CA SER A 94 -11.54 0.36 12.11
C SER A 94 -12.87 -0.16 12.67
N GLU A 95 -13.88 0.70 12.74
CA GLU A 95 -15.23 0.34 13.18
C GLU A 95 -15.85 -0.73 12.28
N LEU A 96 -15.74 -0.58 10.96
CA LEU A 96 -16.23 -1.54 9.97
C LEU A 96 -15.59 -2.92 10.20
N LEU A 97 -14.26 -2.97 10.27
CA LEU A 97 -13.50 -4.21 10.49
C LEU A 97 -13.66 -4.81 11.90
N GLY A 98 -14.20 -4.05 12.86
CA GLY A 98 -14.57 -4.51 14.19
C GLY A 98 -13.36 -4.82 15.10
N PRO A 99 -13.59 -5.34 16.32
CA PRO A 99 -12.54 -5.51 17.33
C PRO A 99 -11.48 -6.57 17.00
N GLY A 100 -11.65 -7.34 15.93
CA GLY A 100 -10.63 -8.25 15.43
C GLY A 100 -9.66 -7.53 14.49
N GLN A 101 -10.12 -7.31 13.25
CA GLN A 101 -9.32 -6.74 12.17
C GLN A 101 -9.17 -5.21 12.26
N GLY A 102 -10.05 -4.54 12.98
CA GLY A 102 -10.05 -3.08 13.12
C GLY A 102 -9.01 -2.52 14.09
N ARG A 103 -8.45 -3.33 15.00
CA ARG A 103 -7.63 -2.84 16.14
C ARG A 103 -6.34 -2.12 15.75
N ASP A 104 -5.76 -2.49 14.62
CA ASP A 104 -4.44 -2.03 14.19
C ASP A 104 -4.48 -1.40 12.80
N VAL A 105 -5.66 -1.01 12.32
CA VAL A 105 -5.86 -0.41 10.99
C VAL A 105 -4.93 0.77 10.77
N GLU A 106 -4.83 1.69 11.75
CA GLU A 106 -3.94 2.84 11.63
C GLU A 106 -2.47 2.38 11.51
N THR A 107 -1.98 1.58 12.46
CA THR A 107 -0.59 1.08 12.50
C THR A 107 -0.19 0.31 11.25
N VAL A 108 -1.11 -0.42 10.64
CA VAL A 108 -0.87 -1.17 9.40
C VAL A 108 -0.91 -0.24 8.19
N LEU A 109 -1.93 0.61 8.05
CA LEU A 109 -2.09 1.47 6.87
C LEU A 109 -1.01 2.55 6.78
N VAL A 110 -0.50 3.07 7.91
CA VAL A 110 0.59 4.07 7.89
C VAL A 110 1.88 3.54 7.25
N GLN A 111 2.10 2.22 7.25
CA GLN A 111 3.25 1.59 6.56
C GLN A 111 3.08 1.60 5.02
N LEU A 112 1.87 1.86 4.53
CA LEU A 112 1.49 1.89 3.11
C LEU A 112 1.31 3.32 2.54
N ARG A 113 1.82 4.35 3.23
CA ARG A 113 1.75 5.76 2.79
C ARG A 113 2.35 6.03 1.41
N SER A 114 3.15 5.13 0.86
CA SER A 114 3.67 5.26 -0.50
C SER A 114 2.62 4.98 -1.59
N VAL A 115 1.53 4.28 -1.25
CA VAL A 115 0.48 3.87 -2.20
C VAL A 115 -0.89 4.49 -1.92
N MET A 116 -1.08 5.09 -0.75
CA MET A 116 -2.28 5.81 -0.36
C MET A 116 -1.96 7.11 0.38
N ASP A 117 -2.85 8.08 0.24
CA ASP A 117 -2.87 9.29 1.03
C ASP A 117 -3.55 9.03 2.38
N ILE A 118 -2.85 9.38 3.45
CA ILE A 118 -3.36 9.29 4.82
C ILE A 118 -3.29 10.68 5.43
N PRO A 119 -4.43 11.39 5.52
CA PRO A 119 -4.49 12.75 6.01
C PRO A 119 -4.09 12.83 7.49
N TYR A 120 -3.51 13.96 7.88
CA TYR A 120 -3.25 14.27 9.30
C TYR A 120 -4.54 14.44 10.09
N ASP A 121 -5.56 15.04 9.48
CA ASP A 121 -6.90 15.11 10.05
C ASP A 121 -7.57 13.74 9.91
N ARG A 122 -7.75 13.07 11.06
CA ARG A 122 -8.35 11.73 11.16
C ARG A 122 -9.83 11.67 10.80
N SER A 123 -10.49 12.81 10.63
CA SER A 123 -11.88 12.88 10.15
C SER A 123 -11.98 12.82 8.62
N LEU A 124 -10.88 13.05 7.92
CA LEU A 124 -10.83 12.99 6.46
C LEU A 124 -10.62 11.56 5.96
N PRO A 125 -11.19 11.21 4.79
CA PRO A 125 -11.08 9.86 4.26
C PRO A 125 -9.68 9.58 3.70
N ILE A 126 -9.25 8.32 3.80
CA ILE A 126 -8.02 7.86 3.14
C ILE A 126 -8.29 7.59 1.66
N SER A 127 -7.32 7.89 0.79
CA SER A 127 -7.49 7.69 -0.64
C SER A 127 -6.30 6.98 -1.27
N ILE A 128 -6.56 6.11 -2.24
CA ILE A 128 -5.50 5.43 -2.99
C ILE A 128 -4.99 6.38 -4.07
N TYR A 129 -3.66 6.54 -4.21
CA TYR A 129 -3.10 7.49 -5.18
C TYR A 129 -3.37 7.13 -6.64
N HIS A 130 -3.47 5.84 -6.97
CA HIS A 130 -3.62 5.39 -8.35
C HIS A 130 -4.45 4.11 -8.48
N SER A 131 -5.27 4.02 -9.53
CA SER A 131 -6.18 2.90 -9.80
C SER A 131 -5.48 1.54 -9.91
N SER A 132 -4.21 1.51 -10.35
CA SER A 132 -3.41 0.27 -10.43
C SER A 132 -3.24 -0.45 -9.09
N ILE A 133 -3.41 0.22 -7.95
CA ILE A 133 -3.46 -0.46 -6.65
C ILE A 133 -4.75 -1.26 -6.52
N ARG A 134 -5.89 -0.73 -6.97
CA ARG A 134 -7.16 -1.47 -7.02
C ARG A 134 -7.02 -2.67 -7.95
N ASP A 135 -6.42 -2.47 -9.14
CA ASP A 135 -6.11 -3.56 -10.06
C ASP A 135 -5.25 -4.63 -9.39
N TYR A 136 -4.23 -4.22 -8.63
CA TYR A 136 -3.29 -5.12 -7.95
C TYR A 136 -3.96 -5.97 -6.85
N VAL A 137 -4.79 -5.37 -5.99
CA VAL A 137 -5.36 -6.10 -4.84
C VAL A 137 -6.64 -6.85 -5.15
N LEU A 138 -7.38 -6.47 -6.20
CA LEU A 138 -8.65 -7.10 -6.58
C LEU A 138 -8.49 -8.22 -7.60
N ASP A 139 -7.31 -8.37 -8.20
CA ASP A 139 -6.98 -9.45 -9.13
C ASP A 139 -5.82 -10.29 -8.55
N PRO A 140 -6.11 -11.49 -8.01
CA PRO A 140 -5.10 -12.35 -7.39
C PRO A 140 -3.96 -12.76 -8.33
N SER A 141 -4.11 -12.63 -9.66
CA SER A 141 -3.04 -12.95 -10.60
C SER A 141 -1.92 -11.92 -10.61
N LYS A 142 -2.19 -10.69 -10.15
CA LYS A 142 -1.25 -9.55 -10.15
C LYS A 142 -0.43 -9.46 -8.85
N CYS A 143 -0.96 -9.95 -7.74
CA CYS A 143 -0.21 -10.09 -6.49
C CYS A 143 0.62 -11.38 -6.52
N SER A 144 1.94 -11.27 -6.40
CA SER A 144 2.80 -12.46 -6.39
C SER A 144 3.15 -12.96 -4.99
N LEU A 145 2.92 -12.16 -3.95
CA LEU A 145 3.26 -12.47 -2.56
C LEU A 145 2.50 -13.67 -1.99
N PHE A 146 1.22 -13.79 -2.32
CA PHE A 146 0.29 -14.73 -1.66
C PHE A 146 -0.24 -15.80 -2.63
N LYS A 147 0.52 -16.10 -3.69
CA LYS A 147 0.14 -17.13 -4.67
C LYS A 147 -0.08 -18.48 -4.01
N GLY A 148 -1.27 -19.05 -4.20
CA GLY A 148 -1.64 -20.34 -3.63
C GLY A 148 -2.23 -20.26 -2.21
N GLN A 149 -2.34 -19.07 -1.61
CA GLN A 149 -3.07 -18.86 -0.37
C GLN A 149 -4.55 -18.53 -0.65
N CYS A 150 -5.45 -19.01 0.22
CA CYS A 150 -6.85 -18.60 0.20
C CYS A 150 -6.97 -17.26 0.93
N ILE A 151 -6.91 -16.16 0.20
CA ILE A 151 -7.11 -14.82 0.76
C ILE A 151 -8.61 -14.60 0.92
N THR A 152 -9.03 -14.11 2.09
CA THR A 152 -10.42 -13.73 2.32
C THR A 152 -10.79 -12.61 1.35
N SER A 153 -11.86 -12.79 0.57
CA SER A 153 -12.37 -11.74 -0.32
C SER A 153 -12.70 -10.48 0.49
N PRO A 154 -12.20 -9.29 0.11
CA PRO A 154 -12.52 -8.06 0.81
C PRO A 154 -14.03 -7.78 0.81
N HIS A 155 -14.75 -8.17 -0.26
CA HIS A 155 -16.20 -8.04 -0.32
C HIS A 155 -16.93 -8.92 0.69
N SER A 156 -16.47 -10.16 0.91
CA SER A 156 -17.09 -11.04 1.91
C SER A 156 -16.88 -10.51 3.32
N LEU A 157 -15.68 -9.99 3.62
CA LEU A 157 -15.39 -9.38 4.91
C LEU A 157 -16.20 -8.10 5.13
N LEU A 158 -16.29 -7.25 4.11
CA LEU A 158 -17.11 -6.02 4.13
C LEU A 158 -18.59 -6.34 4.31
N ALA A 159 -19.14 -7.34 3.61
CA ALA A 159 -20.53 -7.74 3.75
C ALA A 159 -20.86 -8.20 5.16
N HIS A 160 -20.04 -9.11 5.73
CA HIS A 160 -20.20 -9.56 7.11
C HIS A 160 -20.09 -8.41 8.11
N SER A 161 -19.12 -7.53 7.91
CA SER A 161 -18.88 -6.35 8.74
C SER A 161 -20.06 -5.37 8.73
N SER A 162 -20.62 -5.11 7.55
CA SER A 162 -21.80 -4.26 7.38
C SER A 162 -23.02 -4.86 8.07
N LEU A 163 -23.29 -6.15 7.89
CA LEU A 163 -24.39 -6.83 8.58
C LEU A 163 -24.25 -6.76 10.10
N ARG A 164 -23.03 -6.91 10.63
CA ARG A 164 -22.75 -6.77 12.05
C ARG A 164 -23.08 -5.36 12.56
N LEU A 165 -22.80 -4.31 11.80
CA LEU A 165 -23.10 -2.93 12.20
C LEU A 165 -24.60 -2.60 12.09
N MET A 166 -25.34 -3.23 11.17
CA MET A 166 -26.78 -3.01 11.01
C MET A 166 -27.65 -3.55 12.16
N ILE A 167 -27.10 -4.40 13.02
CA ILE A 167 -27.79 -5.00 14.17
C ILE A 167 -27.40 -4.39 15.52
N GLN A 168 -26.55 -3.36 15.52
CA GLN A 168 -26.15 -2.59 16.70
C GLN A 168 -27.04 -1.36 16.86
#